data_AF-A0A946IRT4-F1
#
_entry.id   AF-A0A946IRT4-F1
#
_cell.length_a   1.000
_cell.length_b   1.000
_cell.length_c   1.000
_cell.angle_alpha   90.00
_cell.angle_beta   90.00
_cell.angle_gamma   90.00
#
_symmetry.space_group_name_H-M   'P 1'
#
loop_
_entity.id
_entity.type
_entity.pdbx_description
1 polymer ?
#
loop_
_entity_poly.entity_id
_entity_poly.type
_entity_poly.pdbx_seq_one_letter_code
_entity_poly.pdbx_strand_id
1 'polypeptide(L)' 'MKYFYFGFGGFIGFICGVAINLIFYMLDKSGIKFAAYLIKTFGFFGEYILELINALPLLGAVLGVILVKYLFGRELEE' A
#
# COMPACT_ATOMS: atom_id res chain seq x y z
N MET A 1 -19.03 -16.08 7.16
CA MET A 1 -18.01 -15.44 8.03
C MET A 1 -16.66 -15.25 7.34
N LYS A 2 -16.07 -16.28 6.71
CA LYS A 2 -14.71 -16.23 6.12
C LYS A 2 -14.49 -15.07 5.12
N TYR A 3 -15.43 -14.83 4.20
CA TYR A 3 -15.36 -13.71 3.25
C TYR A 3 -15.38 -12.32 3.91
N PHE A 4 -16.03 -12.17 5.06
CA PHE A 4 -16.09 -10.91 5.79
C PHE A 4 -14.73 -10.56 6.41
N TYR A 5 -14.01 -11.56 6.93
CA TYR A 5 -12.65 -11.38 7.46
C TYR A 5 -11.64 -11.03 6.36
N PHE A 6 -11.72 -11.70 5.20
CA PHE A 6 -10.87 -11.34 4.06
C PHE A 6 -11.17 -9.92 3.56
N GLY A 7 -12.45 -9.57 3.44
CA GLY A 7 -12.86 -8.21 3.09
C GLY A 7 -12.38 -7.16 4.09
N PHE A 8 -12.46 -7.45 5.39
CA PHE A 8 -11.98 -6.56 6.45
C PHE A 8 -10.46 -6.40 6.44
N GLY A 9 -9.70 -7.50 6.25
CA GLY A 9 -8.25 -7.47 6.09
C GLY A 9 -7.81 -6.63 4.89
N GLY A 10 -8.46 -6.84 3.74
CA GLY A 10 -8.21 -6.04 2.55
C GLY A 10 -8.58 -4.57 2.73
N PHE A 11 -9.68 -4.28 3.43
CA PHE A 11 -10.11 -2.91 3.70
C PHE A 11 -9.13 -2.15 4.61
N ILE A 12 -8.66 -2.77 5.70
CA ILE A 12 -7.64 -2.17 6.56
C ILE A 12 -6.34 -1.97 5.79
N GLY A 13 -5.91 -2.98 5.03
CA GLY A 13 -4.73 -2.89 4.18
C GLY A 13 -4.82 -1.76 3.16
N PHE A 14 -5.99 -1.58 2.54
CA PHE A 14 -6.27 -0.48 1.63
C PHE A 14 -6.17 0.88 2.32
N ILE A 15 -6.84 1.08 3.46
CA ILE A 15 -6.79 2.35 4.21
C ILE A 15 -5.36 2.69 4.62
N CYS A 16 -4.59 1.70 5.06
CA CYS A 16 -3.18 1.88 5.39
C CYS A 16 -2.37 2.34 4.17
N GLY A 17 -2.54 1.66 3.02
CA GLY A 17 -1.89 2.05 1.77
C GLY A 17 -2.30 3.44 1.27
N VAL A 18 -3.57 3.83 1.42
CA VAL A 18 -4.06 5.18 1.14
C VAL A 18 -3.41 6.20 2.05
N ALA A 19 -3.36 5.95 3.36
CA ALA A 19 -2.75 6.88 4.33
C ALA A 19 -1.28 7.14 3.99
N ILE A 20 -0.52 6.09 3.67
CA ILE A 20 0.89 6.23 3.28
C ILE A 20 1.03 7.01 1.96
N ASN A 21 0.23 6.67 0.94
CA ASN A 21 0.24 7.40 -0.33
C ASN A 21 -0.06 8.90 -0.11
N LEU A 22 -0.99 9.21 0.77
CA LEU A 22 -1.41 10.57 1.11
C LEU A 22 -0.32 11.34 1.87
N ILE A 23 0.43 10.66 2.75
CA ILE A 23 1.63 11.23 3.39
C ILE A 23 2.67 11.61 2.32
N PHE A 24 2.96 10.75 1.35
CA PHE A 24 3.88 11.07 0.26
C PHE A 24 3.39 12.22 -0.62
N TYR A 25 2.09 12.27 -0.90
CA TYR A 25 1.48 13.38 -1.63
C TYR A 25 1.63 14.71 -0.88
N MET A 26 1.37 14.71 0.43
CA MET A 26 1.57 15.90 1.28
C MET A 26 3.04 16.30 1.37
N LEU A 27 3.96 15.33 1.46
CA LEU A 27 5.39 15.55 1.43
C LEU A 27 5.82 16.27 0.15
N ASP A 28 5.35 15.79 -1.01
CA ASP A 28 5.66 16.41 -2.30
C ASP A 28 5.09 17.84 -2.41
N LYS A 29 3.89 18.06 -1.85
CA LYS A 29 3.28 19.41 -1.75
C LYS A 29 3.98 20.35 -0.78
N SER A 30 4.62 19.84 0.27
CA SER A 30 5.30 20.63 1.30
C SER A 30 6.59 21.32 0.82
N GLY A 31 6.99 21.11 -0.44
CA GLY A 31 8.17 21.75 -1.05
C GLY A 31 9.39 20.84 -1.11
N ILE A 32 9.38 19.71 -0.40
CA ILE A 32 10.28 18.59 -0.65
C ILE A 32 9.75 17.89 -1.90
N LYS A 33 10.20 18.28 -3.10
CA LYS A 33 9.83 17.62 -4.37
C LYS A 33 10.38 16.20 -4.41
N PHE A 34 9.84 15.31 -3.58
CA PHE A 34 10.30 13.96 -3.37
C PHE A 34 10.27 13.18 -4.68
N ALA A 35 9.23 13.37 -5.48
CA ALA A 35 9.14 12.75 -6.80
C ALA A 35 10.26 13.21 -7.73
N ALA A 36 10.50 14.52 -7.81
CA ALA A 36 11.56 15.07 -8.65
C ALA A 36 12.96 14.70 -8.13
N TYR A 37 13.15 14.63 -6.82
CA TYR A 37 14.39 14.18 -6.20
C TYR A 37 14.67 12.71 -6.50
N LEU A 38 13.65 11.85 -6.42
CA LEU A 38 13.77 10.43 -6.73
C LEU A 38 14.13 10.21 -8.19
N ILE A 39 13.41 10.84 -9.11
CA ILE A 39 13.67 10.73 -10.56
C ILE A 39 15.05 11.28 -10.90
N LYS A 40 15.45 12.41 -10.31
CA LYS A 40 16.76 13.02 -10.58
C LYS A 40 17.93 12.19 -10.04
N THR A 41 17.74 11.51 -8.90
CA THR A 41 18.82 10.76 -8.23
C THR A 41 18.91 9.32 -8.72
N PHE A 42 17.76 8.68 -8.99
CA PHE A 42 17.66 7.26 -9.29
C PHE A 42 17.19 6.97 -10.73
N GLY A 43 16.86 7.99 -11.52
CA GLY A 43 16.42 7.85 -12.90
C GLY A 43 15.19 6.94 -13.02
N PHE A 44 15.32 5.91 -13.85
CA PHE A 44 14.28 4.87 -14.07
C PHE A 44 13.80 4.20 -12.79
N PHE A 45 14.69 3.96 -11.82
CA PHE A 45 14.32 3.38 -10.54
C PHE A 45 13.47 4.34 -9.69
N GLY A 46 13.64 5.66 -9.88
CA GLY A 46 12.82 6.69 -9.25
C GLY A 46 11.38 6.70 -9.76
N GLU A 47 11.18 6.55 -11.07
CA GLU A 47 9.83 6.40 -11.65
C GLU A 47 9.14 5.12 -11.16
N TYR A 48 9.86 4.00 -11.11
CA TYR A 48 9.32 2.74 -10.60
C TYR A 48 8.84 2.83 -9.15
N ILE A 49 9.64 3.46 -8.26
CA ILE A 49 9.25 3.63 -6.86
C ILE A 49 8.01 4.55 -6.74
N LEU A 50 7.91 5.61 -7.55
CA LEU A 50 6.73 6.48 -7.58
C LEU A 50 5.47 5.72 -7.99
N GLU A 51 5.58 4.90 -9.03
CA GLU A 51 4.48 4.06 -9.49
C GLU A 51 4.07 3.03 -8.42
N LEU A 52 5.04 2.48 -7.69
CA LEU A 52 4.79 1.57 -6.56
C LEU A 52 4.12 2.29 -5.38
N ILE A 53 4.53 3.52 -5.05
CA ILE A 53 3.85 4.36 -4.06
C ILE A 53 2.43 4.69 -4.51
N ASN A 54 2.20 4.88 -5.81
CA ASN A 54 0.85 5.12 -6.33
C ASN A 54 -0.02 3.86 -6.30
N ALA A 55 0.59 2.68 -6.49
CA ALA A 55 -0.06 1.39 -6.37
C ALA A 55 -0.21 0.90 -4.91
N LEU A 56 0.39 1.59 -3.94
CA LEU A 56 0.41 1.20 -2.52
C LEU A 56 -0.98 0.95 -1.90
N PRO A 57 -2.05 1.68 -2.24
CA PRO A 57 -3.40 1.34 -1.79
C PRO A 57 -3.85 -0.05 -2.25
N LEU A 58 -3.60 -0.38 -3.51
CA LEU A 58 -3.95 -1.67 -4.10
C LEU A 58 -3.08 -2.79 -3.51
N LEU A 59 -1.77 -2.56 -3.43
CA LEU A 59 -0.83 -3.49 -2.81
C LEU A 59 -1.15 -3.71 -1.34
N GLY A 60 -1.47 -2.65 -0.60
CA GLY A 60 -1.91 -2.72 0.79
C GLY A 60 -3.18 -3.56 0.93
N ALA A 61 -4.15 -3.41 0.05
CA ALA A 61 -5.36 -4.23 0.05
C ALA A 61 -5.04 -5.72 -0.16
N VAL A 62 -4.25 -6.04 -1.18
CA VAL A 62 -3.84 -7.43 -1.48
C VAL A 62 -3.05 -8.04 -0.33
N LEU A 63 -2.07 -7.31 0.20
CA LEU A 63 -1.27 -7.74 1.35
C LEU A 63 -2.11 -7.92 2.60
N GLY A 64 -3.11 -7.06 2.84
CA GLY A 64 -4.05 -7.19 3.95
C GLY A 64 -4.88 -8.47 3.86
N VAL A 65 -5.36 -8.83 2.66
CA VAL A 65 -6.05 -10.11 2.44
C VAL A 65 -5.12 -11.31 2.68
N ILE A 66 -3.90 -11.25 2.14
CA ILE A 66 -2.89 -12.32 2.29
C ILE A 66 -2.53 -12.51 3.77
N LEU A 67 -2.34 -11.41 4.52
CA LEU A 67 -2.00 -11.44 5.93
C LEU A 67 -3.11 -12.12 6.75
N VAL A 68 -4.37 -11.75 6.51
CA VAL A 68 -5.51 -12.41 7.16
C VAL A 68 -5.57 -13.89 6.80
N LYS A 69 -5.30 -14.25 5.54
CA LYS A 69 -5.23 -15.66 5.11
C LYS A 69 -4.11 -16.44 5.78
N TYR A 70 -2.96 -15.82 5.98
CA TYR A 70 -1.83 -16.47 6.64
C TYR A 70 -2.06 -16.63 8.14
N LEU A 71 -2.57 -15.59 8.80
CA LEU A 71 -2.74 -15.56 10.26
C LEU A 71 -3.95 -16.37 10.72
N PHE A 72 -5.07 -16.26 10.00
CA PHE A 72 -6.35 -16.89 10.34
C PHE A 72 -6.69 -18.08 9.44
N GLY A 73 -5.80 -18.49 8.53
CA GLY A 73 -6.04 -19.62 7.62
C GLY A 73 -6.45 -20.90 8.33
N ARG A 74 -5.87 -21.15 9.52
CA ARG A 74 -6.19 -22.32 10.35
C ARG A 74 -7.56 -22.23 11.04
N GLU A 75 -7.93 -21.07 11.58
CA GLU A 75 -9.25 -20.85 12.22
C GLU A 75 -10.39 -20.73 11.20
N LEU A 76 -10.05 -20.33 9.96
CA LEU A 76 -10.98 -20.25 8.85
C LEU A 76 -10.99 -21.52 7.98
N GLU A 77 -10.40 -22.64 8.40
CA GLU A 77 -10.57 -23.94 7.73
C GLU A 77 -11.56 -24.87 8.45
N GLU A 78 -11.74 -24.70 9.76
CA GLU A 78 -12.88 -25.27 10.53
C GLU A 78 -14.22 -24.58 10.19
#